data_AF-A0A2L0FAZ0-F1
#
_entry.id   AF-A0A2L0FAZ0-F1
#
_cell.length_a   1.000
_cell.length_b   1.000
_cell.length_c   1.000
_cell.angle_alpha   90.00
_cell.angle_beta   90.00
_cell.angle_gamma   90.00
#
_symmetry.space_group_name_H-M   'P 1'
#
loop_
_entity.id
_entity.type
_entity.pdbx_description
1 polymer ?
#
loop_
_entity_poly.entity_id
_entity_poly.type
_entity_poly.pdbx_seq_one_letter_code
_entity_poly.pdbx_strand_id
1 'polypeptide(L)'
;MRTITRWAPLLAALASACGPAPAPPAAPATDAAPATDAAPATDAGAVRRAANMALTALSNRRFDVRGCDAAAARGVEEAAARAGTPQGERCVIVVARQSDRTWLVAVRSALSSQSFGAQALVTVLPEGEGVSGIEYTR
;
A
#
# COMPACT_ATOMS: atom_id res chain seq x y z
N MET A 1 17.61 -6.42 -56.26
CA MET A 1 16.88 -7.65 -56.60
C MET A 1 15.77 -7.87 -55.56
N ARG A 2 14.50 -7.88 -56.02
CA ARG A 2 13.29 -8.58 -55.48
C ARG A 2 12.82 -8.27 -54.04
N THR A 3 11.56 -7.95 -53.72
CA THR A 3 10.34 -7.49 -54.43
C THR A 3 9.33 -7.14 -53.32
N ILE A 4 8.61 -6.01 -53.45
CA ILE A 4 7.53 -5.60 -52.54
C ILE A 4 6.24 -6.33 -52.98
N THR A 5 5.56 -7.01 -52.05
CA THR A 5 4.22 -7.58 -52.30
C THR A 5 3.22 -6.96 -51.34
N ARG A 6 2.45 -5.99 -51.86
CA ARG A 6 1.11 -5.64 -51.35
C ARG A 6 0.11 -6.66 -51.88
N TRP A 7 -0.88 -7.04 -51.08
CA TRP A 7 -2.32 -7.07 -51.44
C TRP A 7 -3.14 -7.62 -50.25
N ALA A 8 -4.10 -6.83 -49.79
CA ALA A 8 -5.24 -7.20 -48.94
C ALA A 8 -6.48 -7.46 -49.86
N PRO A 9 -7.72 -7.66 -49.38
CA PRO A 9 -8.26 -8.17 -48.11
C PRO A 9 -9.23 -9.36 -48.35
N LEU A 10 -9.69 -10.08 -47.31
CA LEU A 10 -10.95 -10.83 -47.40
C LEU A 10 -11.69 -10.80 -46.06
N LEU A 11 -12.78 -10.04 -46.06
CA LEU A 11 -13.90 -10.10 -45.13
C LEU A 11 -14.54 -11.50 -45.22
N ALA A 12 -14.50 -12.26 -44.14
CA ALA A 12 -15.36 -13.41 -43.93
C ALA A 12 -16.30 -13.11 -42.77
N ALA A 13 -17.57 -12.88 -43.13
CA ALA A 13 -18.69 -12.80 -42.23
C ALA A 13 -18.85 -14.13 -41.47
N LEU A 14 -18.87 -14.05 -40.13
CA LEU A 14 -19.44 -15.08 -39.28
C LEU A 14 -20.51 -14.42 -38.43
N ALA A 15 -21.72 -14.42 -38.99
CA ALA A 15 -22.94 -14.33 -38.22
C ALA A 15 -23.02 -15.57 -37.31
N SER A 16 -22.84 -15.40 -36.01
CA SER A 16 -23.30 -16.39 -35.02
C SER A 16 -24.43 -15.79 -34.21
N ALA A 17 -25.50 -16.55 -34.16
CA ALA A 17 -26.85 -16.15 -33.87
C ALA A 17 -27.07 -15.62 -32.45
N CYS A 18 -28.07 -14.75 -32.38
CA CYS A 18 -28.78 -14.32 -31.19
C CYS A 18 -29.41 -15.53 -30.48
N GLY A 19 -29.18 -15.66 -29.18
CA GLY A 19 -29.90 -16.58 -28.31
C GLY A 19 -29.78 -16.09 -26.87
N PRO A 20 -30.85 -15.60 -26.22
CA PRO A 20 -30.81 -15.22 -24.82
C PRO A 20 -30.67 -16.47 -23.94
N ALA A 21 -29.61 -16.50 -23.13
CA ALA A 21 -29.43 -17.51 -22.10
C ALA A 21 -30.52 -17.34 -21.01
N PRO A 22 -31.11 -18.44 -20.51
CA PRO A 22 -32.20 -18.39 -19.53
C PRO A 22 -31.72 -17.80 -18.20
N ALA A 23 -32.53 -16.88 -17.66
CA ALA A 23 -32.29 -16.23 -16.38
C ALA A 23 -32.31 -17.27 -15.22
N PRO A 24 -31.31 -17.25 -14.31
CA PRO A 24 -31.41 -18.00 -13.07
C PRO A 24 -32.52 -17.41 -12.17
N PRO A 25 -33.19 -18.24 -11.35
CA PRO A 25 -34.35 -17.82 -10.57
C PRO A 25 -33.97 -16.78 -9.52
N ALA A 26 -34.84 -15.78 -9.39
CA ALA A 26 -34.76 -14.73 -8.38
C ALA A 26 -34.77 -15.32 -6.97
N ALA A 27 -33.65 -15.16 -6.26
CA ALA A 27 -33.63 -15.18 -4.80
C ALA A 27 -34.03 -13.78 -4.29
N PRO A 28 -34.82 -13.67 -3.21
CA PRO A 28 -35.33 -12.39 -2.74
C PRO A 28 -34.24 -11.53 -2.10
N ALA A 29 -34.48 -10.23 -2.15
CA ALA A 29 -33.62 -9.11 -1.81
C ALA A 29 -32.95 -9.17 -0.43
N THR A 30 -31.74 -8.62 -0.33
CA THR A 30 -31.32 -7.87 0.85
C THR A 30 -30.43 -6.71 0.39
N ASP A 31 -30.92 -5.49 0.60
CA ASP A 31 -30.15 -4.25 0.62
C ASP A 31 -28.85 -4.39 1.42
N ALA A 32 -27.68 -4.11 0.83
CA ALA A 32 -26.59 -3.34 1.45
C ALA A 32 -25.31 -3.25 0.59
N ALA A 33 -24.96 -2.00 0.29
CA ALA A 33 -23.62 -1.42 0.31
C ALA A 33 -22.68 -1.56 -0.91
N PRO A 34 -21.92 -0.49 -1.24
CA PRO A 34 -21.21 -0.33 -2.50
C PRO A 34 -19.91 -1.12 -2.56
N ALA A 35 -19.53 -1.50 -3.79
CA ALA A 35 -18.17 -1.90 -4.13
C ALA A 35 -17.20 -0.79 -3.68
N THR A 36 -16.34 -1.10 -2.71
CA THR A 36 -15.16 -0.30 -2.41
C THR A 36 -13.97 -1.23 -2.53
N ASP A 37 -13.04 -0.89 -3.42
CA ASP A 37 -11.67 -1.39 -3.45
C ASP A 37 -11.07 -1.31 -2.03
N ALA A 38 -11.23 -2.37 -1.25
CA ALA A 38 -10.62 -2.49 0.05
C ALA A 38 -9.20 -3.01 -0.18
N ALA A 39 -8.23 -2.11 -0.21
CA ALA A 39 -6.86 -2.43 0.21
C ALA A 39 -6.96 -3.32 1.46
N PRO A 40 -6.12 -4.38 1.58
CA PRO A 40 -6.30 -5.41 2.59
C PRO A 40 -6.51 -4.75 3.95
N ALA A 41 -7.68 -5.01 4.55
CA ALA A 41 -8.13 -4.42 5.81
C ALA A 41 -7.13 -4.78 6.91
N THR A 42 -6.06 -4.01 6.96
CA THR A 42 -4.97 -4.17 7.91
C THR A 42 -5.53 -3.64 9.22
N ASP A 43 -5.69 -4.54 10.20
CA ASP A 43 -6.26 -4.21 11.52
C ASP A 43 -5.71 -2.86 12.04
N ALA A 44 -6.60 -1.87 12.14
CA ALA A 44 -6.23 -0.52 12.53
C ALA A 44 -5.58 -0.49 13.93
N GLY A 45 -5.95 -1.43 14.81
CA GLY A 45 -5.33 -1.61 16.11
C GLY A 45 -3.86 -2.00 15.98
N ALA A 46 -3.57 -3.04 15.20
CA ALA A 46 -2.20 -3.51 14.96
C ALA A 46 -1.35 -2.47 14.21
N VAL A 47 -1.90 -1.76 13.23
CA VAL A 47 -1.21 -0.65 12.53
C VAL A 47 -0.74 0.41 13.52
N ARG A 48 -1.64 0.85 14.41
CA ARG A 48 -1.33 1.86 15.42
C ARG A 48 -0.29 1.35 16.43
N ARG A 49 -0.37 0.08 16.86
CA ARG A 49 0.63 -0.53 17.76
C ARG A 49 2.02 -0.55 17.11
N ALA A 50 2.12 -1.03 15.87
CA ALA A 50 3.38 -1.05 15.14
C ALA A 50 3.96 0.36 14.95
N ALA A 51 3.12 1.34 14.60
CA ALA A 51 3.54 2.73 14.48
C ALA A 51 4.07 3.30 15.81
N ASN A 52 3.38 3.07 16.93
CA ASN A 52 3.85 3.51 18.25
C ASN A 52 5.22 2.91 18.62
N MET A 53 5.43 1.63 18.33
CA MET A 53 6.70 0.97 18.58
C MET A 53 7.83 1.56 17.73
N ALA A 54 7.56 1.79 16.45
CA ALA A 54 8.52 2.43 15.55
C ALA A 54 8.89 3.84 16.01
N LEU A 55 7.90 4.67 16.36
CA LEU A 55 8.15 6.03 16.85
C LEU A 55 8.96 6.05 18.16
N THR A 56 8.67 5.12 19.07
CA THR A 56 9.42 4.96 20.32
C THR A 56 10.88 4.59 20.04
N ALA A 57 11.11 3.61 19.18
CA ALA A 57 12.46 3.19 18.80
C ALA A 57 13.25 4.31 18.09
N LEU A 58 12.59 5.05 17.20
CA LEU A 58 13.18 6.18 16.48
C LEU A 58 13.51 7.34 17.43
N SER A 59 12.62 7.67 18.36
CA SER A 59 12.88 8.69 19.40
C SER A 59 14.11 8.33 20.23
N ASN A 60 14.25 7.07 20.65
CA ASN A 60 15.42 6.58 21.38
C ASN A 60 16.73 6.69 20.59
N ARG A 61 16.65 6.70 19.25
CA ARG A 61 17.79 6.88 18.34
C ARG A 61 18.00 8.34 17.93
N ARG A 62 17.27 9.28 18.53
CA ARG A 62 17.28 10.72 18.21
C ARG A 62 16.87 11.03 16.77
N PHE A 63 16.09 10.15 16.15
CA PHE A 63 15.41 10.47 14.90
C PHE A 63 14.26 11.44 15.17
N ASP A 64 14.06 12.42 14.30
CA ASP A 64 13.03 13.44 14.51
C ASP A 64 11.64 12.88 14.21
N VAL A 65 10.89 12.62 15.27
CA VAL A 65 9.50 12.17 15.22
C VAL A 65 8.52 13.29 15.59
N ARG A 66 8.96 14.55 15.64
CA ARG A 66 8.07 15.66 16.01
C ARG A 66 6.96 15.83 14.97
N GLY A 67 5.73 15.89 15.47
CA GLY A 67 4.53 15.97 14.63
C GLY A 67 4.12 14.65 13.98
N CYS A 68 4.79 13.54 14.29
CA CYS A 68 4.34 12.21 13.91
C CYS A 68 3.24 11.74 14.88
N ASP A 69 2.10 11.32 14.33
CA ASP A 69 1.00 10.74 15.11
C ASP A 69 0.75 9.31 14.64
N ALA A 70 0.93 8.34 15.55
CA ALA A 70 0.65 6.93 15.28
C ALA A 70 -0.84 6.68 14.96
N ALA A 71 -1.76 7.54 15.41
CA ALA A 71 -3.18 7.46 15.05
C ALA A 71 -3.43 7.90 13.59
N ALA A 72 -2.53 8.67 12.99
CA ALA A 72 -2.57 9.04 11.57
C ALA A 72 -1.87 8.03 10.66
N ALA A 73 -1.32 6.94 11.21
CA ALA A 73 -0.65 5.90 10.46
C ALA A 73 -1.61 5.17 9.50
N ARG A 74 -1.14 4.92 8.28
CA ARG A 74 -1.95 4.28 7.24
C ARG A 74 -1.44 2.88 6.93
N GLY A 75 -2.34 1.90 6.90
CA GLY A 75 -2.06 0.58 6.35
C GLY A 75 -1.89 0.66 4.83
N VAL A 76 -0.79 0.12 4.31
CA VAL A 76 -0.48 0.08 2.87
C VAL A 76 0.12 -1.28 2.50
N GLU A 77 0.25 -1.54 1.20
CA GLU A 77 1.02 -2.68 0.71
C GLU A 77 2.53 -2.51 0.97
N GLU A 78 3.25 -3.62 1.11
CA GLU A 78 4.68 -3.64 1.42
C GLU A 78 5.50 -2.80 0.43
N ALA A 79 5.21 -2.91 -0.87
CA ALA A 79 5.90 -2.15 -1.91
C ALA A 79 5.74 -0.63 -1.71
N ALA A 80 4.55 -0.18 -1.31
CA ALA A 80 4.28 1.23 -1.02
C ALA A 80 5.00 1.71 0.26
N ALA A 81 5.04 0.88 1.31
CA ALA A 81 5.81 1.20 2.51
C ALA A 81 7.32 1.33 2.23
N ARG A 82 7.88 0.43 1.40
CA ARG A 82 9.29 0.49 0.98
C ARG A 82 9.60 1.70 0.11
N ALA A 83 8.72 2.00 -0.85
CA ALA A 83 8.83 3.20 -1.69
C ALA A 83 8.77 4.48 -0.84
N GLY A 84 8.06 4.42 0.29
CA GLY A 84 7.97 5.53 1.22
C GLY A 84 6.94 6.57 0.79
N THR A 85 7.12 7.78 1.31
CA THR A 85 6.19 8.89 1.10
C THR A 85 6.92 10.07 0.45
N PRO A 86 6.25 10.86 -0.41
CA PRO A 86 6.87 12.01 -1.06
C PRO A 86 7.30 13.08 -0.05
N GLN A 87 8.36 13.82 -0.39
CA GLN A 87 8.85 14.95 0.42
C GLN A 87 7.89 16.14 0.34
N GLY A 88 7.86 16.96 1.40
CA GLY A 88 7.27 18.30 1.34
C GLY A 88 6.04 18.54 2.21
N GLU A 89 5.58 17.55 2.97
CA GLU A 89 4.52 17.73 3.97
C GLU A 89 4.86 17.08 5.32
N ARG A 90 3.98 17.35 6.30
CA ARG A 90 3.96 16.89 7.71
C ARG A 90 4.46 15.46 7.88
N CYS A 91 4.88 15.07 9.08
CA CYS A 91 5.37 13.72 9.31
C CYS A 91 4.36 12.67 8.82
N VAL A 92 4.83 11.74 7.99
CA VAL A 92 3.99 10.69 7.41
C VAL A 92 4.46 9.34 7.92
N ILE A 93 3.48 8.50 8.30
CA ILE A 93 3.70 7.13 8.76
C ILE A 93 2.87 6.20 7.88
N VAL A 94 3.54 5.27 7.20
CA VAL A 94 2.89 4.18 6.48
C VAL A 94 3.35 2.85 7.04
N VAL A 95 2.43 1.91 7.15
CA VAL A 95 2.64 0.61 7.79
C VAL A 95 2.18 -0.48 6.85
N ALA A 96 3.01 -1.47 6.62
CA ALA A 96 2.68 -2.65 5.85
C ALA A 96 2.88 -3.92 6.67
N ARG A 97 2.01 -4.90 6.47
CA ARG A 97 2.21 -6.27 6.94
C ARG A 97 3.14 -6.98 5.96
N GLN A 98 4.26 -7.52 6.45
CA GLN A 98 5.14 -8.39 5.65
C GLN A 98 4.62 -9.84 5.67
N SER A 99 5.09 -10.63 4.71
CA SER A 99 4.71 -12.05 4.56
C SER A 99 5.12 -12.93 5.74
N ASP A 100 6.14 -12.53 6.49
CA ASP A 100 6.68 -13.20 7.68
C ASP A 100 5.95 -12.83 8.98
N ARG A 101 4.80 -12.14 8.88
CA ARG A 101 4.00 -11.59 10.00
C ARG A 101 4.65 -10.45 10.77
N THR A 102 5.80 -9.95 10.34
CA THR A 102 6.38 -8.70 10.86
C THR A 102 5.68 -7.48 10.23
N TRP A 103 5.95 -6.31 10.79
CA TRP A 103 5.43 -5.04 10.30
C TRP A 103 6.56 -4.18 9.78
N LEU A 104 6.42 -3.68 8.56
CA LEU A 104 7.29 -2.66 8.01
C LEU A 104 6.65 -1.29 8.22
N VAL A 105 7.33 -0.41 8.94
CA VAL A 105 6.86 0.94 9.23
C VAL A 105 7.82 1.94 8.58
N ALA A 106 7.33 2.72 7.62
CA ALA A 106 8.10 3.83 7.06
C ALA A 106 7.67 5.13 7.74
N VAL A 107 8.64 5.83 8.34
CA VAL A 107 8.44 7.12 8.99
C VAL A 107 9.27 8.16 8.26
N ARG A 108 8.63 9.21 7.74
CA ARG A 108 9.32 10.36 7.14
C ARG A 108 9.09 11.58 8.02
N SER A 109 10.19 12.22 8.45
CA SER A 109 10.10 13.41 9.32
C SER A 109 9.61 14.65 8.57
N ALA A 110 9.01 15.59 9.30
CA ALA A 110 8.42 16.82 8.75
C ALA A 110 9.43 17.94 8.45
N LEU A 111 10.69 17.84 8.90
CA LEU A 111 11.64 18.94 8.84
C LEU A 111 12.54 18.89 7.60
N SER A 112 12.61 20.03 6.92
CA SER A 112 13.38 20.26 5.70
C SER A 112 14.84 20.65 5.93
N SER A 113 15.28 20.92 7.17
CA SER A 113 16.58 21.54 7.40
C SER A 113 17.65 20.58 7.94
N GLN A 114 18.71 20.45 7.13
CA GLN A 114 20.03 19.85 7.38
C GLN A 114 20.14 18.32 7.48
N SER A 115 19.03 17.59 7.64
CA SER A 115 18.98 16.12 7.58
C SER A 115 17.95 15.68 6.51
N PHE A 116 18.26 15.96 5.25
CA PHE A 116 17.44 15.72 4.05
C PHE A 116 16.35 14.64 4.20
N GLY A 117 15.07 15.04 4.31
CA GLY A 117 13.93 14.18 4.00
C GLY A 117 13.98 12.75 4.54
N ALA A 118 14.67 12.53 5.68
CA ALA A 118 15.11 11.20 6.04
C ALA A 118 13.91 10.31 6.30
N GLN A 119 13.90 9.17 5.62
CA GLN A 119 12.94 8.13 5.86
C GLN A 119 13.62 7.04 6.67
N ALA A 120 12.94 6.60 7.72
CA ALA A 120 13.33 5.42 8.45
C ALA A 120 12.37 4.29 8.08
N LEU A 121 12.92 3.16 7.63
CA LEU A 121 12.21 1.90 7.51
C LEU A 121 12.48 1.10 8.78
N VAL A 122 11.44 0.84 9.55
CA VAL A 122 11.50 0.13 10.82
C VAL A 122 10.79 -1.20 10.67
N THR A 123 11.49 -2.29 10.96
CA THR A 123 10.90 -3.62 11.03
C THR A 123 10.51 -3.91 12.48
N VAL A 124 9.22 -4.04 12.72
CA VAL A 124 8.63 -4.36 14.03
C VAL A 124 8.25 -5.83 14.05
N LEU A 125 8.58 -6.52 15.15
CA LEU A 125 8.21 -7.91 15.38
C LEU A 125 6.69 -8.11 15.36
N PRO A 126 6.22 -9.37 15.19
CA PRO A 126 4.79 -9.68 15.28
C PRO A 126 4.16 -9.10 16.56
N GLU A 127 2.88 -8.77 16.50
CA GLU A 127 2.11 -8.15 17.60
C GLU A 127 2.61 -6.80 18.14
N GLY A 128 3.74 -6.27 17.63
CA GLY A 128 4.34 -5.04 18.16
C GLY A 128 5.20 -5.26 19.40
N GLU A 129 5.79 -6.45 19.56
CA GLU A 129 6.59 -6.82 20.75
C GLU A 129 7.96 -6.12 20.82
N GLY A 130 8.45 -5.58 19.70
CA GLY A 130 9.75 -4.92 19.63
C GLY A 130 10.19 -4.60 18.21
N VAL A 131 11.37 -4.03 18.06
CA VAL A 131 11.96 -3.66 16.76
C VAL A 131 13.11 -4.61 16.44
N SER A 132 13.05 -5.26 15.28
CA SER A 132 14.12 -6.15 14.80
C SER A 132 15.17 -5.41 13.95
N GLY A 133 14.79 -4.31 13.31
CA GLY A 133 15.71 -3.55 12.45
C GLY A 133 15.23 -2.12 12.20
N ILE A 134 16.20 -1.23 11.95
CA ILE A 134 15.97 0.15 11.51
C ILE A 134 16.95 0.43 10.38
N GLU A 135 16.43 0.84 9.23
CA GLU A 135 17.19 1.28 8.05
C GLU A 135 16.86 2.73 7.75
N TYR A 136 17.86 3.53 7.37
CA TYR A 136 17.68 4.94 7.03
C TYR A 136 17.91 5.15 5.54
N THR A 137 16.93 5.76 4.88
CA THR A 137 16.95 6.07 3.44
C THR A 137 16.79 7.58 3.22
N ARG A 138 17.27 8.06 2.07
CA ARG A 138 17.14 9.47 1.66
C ARG A 138 15.99 9.63 0.67
#